data_AF-J0S0N1-F1
#
_entry.id   AF-J0S0N1-F1
#
_cell.length_a   1.000
_cell.length_b   1.000
_cell.length_c   1.000
_cell.angle_alpha   90.00
_cell.angle_beta   90.00
_cell.angle_gamma   90.00
#
_symmetry.space_group_name_H-M   'P 1'
#
loop_
_entity.id
_entity.type
_entity.pdbx_description
1 polymer ?
#
loop_
_entity_poly.entity_id
_entity_poly.type
_entity_poly.pdbx_seq_one_letter_code
_entity_poly.pdbx_strand_id
1 'polypeptide(L)'
;FKKKREFQGSFYIGGDQIKIIQTANTDYLKIPNLPPIKLTEKLRFQGKINNATITQKGDHFYASISCDIDESEYKRTHKLQESHNKLGIDIGIKSFVSLSNGLNIYAPKPLDKLTRKLVRISRQLSKKIHPKTKGDKTKKSNNYLKHSKKLTHLHEKIANIRLDFLHKLTSSLIRHSNSFCLESLKVKNMFKNHRLAKSLSDVSMSVFNTLLEYKAKYSNKEILRADTYYPSSKTCSNCQKVKQDLKLKDRIYQCLECGFELDRDINAAINLLKHLVGRVTAEFTPMDLTALLNDLSSNRLATSKVELGIQQKSQIERIL
;
A
#
# COMPACT_ATOMS: atom_id res chain seq x y z
N PHE A 1 -18.53 22.64 9.29
CA PHE A 1 -17.18 22.03 9.15
C PHE A 1 -16.80 21.32 10.45
N LYS A 2 -16.75 19.98 10.50
CA LYS A 2 -16.46 19.24 11.74
C LYS A 2 -14.94 19.20 11.98
N LYS A 3 -14.45 20.04 12.90
CA LYS A 3 -13.03 20.10 13.28
C LYS A 3 -12.65 18.88 14.14
N LYS A 4 -11.64 18.13 13.71
CA LYS A 4 -11.09 16.98 14.47
C LYS A 4 -9.86 17.39 15.28
N ARG A 5 -8.96 18.15 14.65
CA ARG A 5 -7.73 18.70 15.24
C ARG A 5 -7.43 20.07 14.61
N GLU A 6 -6.39 20.74 15.08
CA GLU A 6 -5.87 21.91 14.36
C GLU A 6 -5.49 21.52 12.94
N PHE A 7 -5.96 22.32 11.96
CA PHE A 7 -5.73 22.08 10.54
C PHE A 7 -6.25 20.72 10.02
N GLN A 8 -7.26 20.16 10.68
CA GLN A 8 -7.91 18.92 10.27
C GLN A 8 -9.41 18.98 10.53
N GLY A 9 -10.19 18.83 9.48
CA GLY A 9 -11.63 18.72 9.56
C GLY A 9 -12.22 18.23 8.26
N SER A 10 -13.49 17.87 8.29
CA SER A 10 -14.20 17.43 7.10
C SER A 10 -15.68 17.79 7.16
N PHE A 11 -16.31 17.81 5.99
CA PHE A 11 -17.75 17.85 5.85
C PHE A 11 -18.18 17.12 4.57
N TYR A 12 -19.39 16.58 4.63
CA TYR A 12 -20.03 15.85 3.55
C TYR A 12 -20.99 16.76 2.80
N ILE A 13 -21.12 16.55 1.50
CA ILE A 13 -22.04 17.26 0.62
C ILE A 13 -22.71 16.23 -0.29
N GLY A 14 -24.04 16.29 -0.41
CA GLY A 14 -24.81 15.45 -1.34
C GLY A 14 -24.51 15.78 -2.80
N GLY A 15 -24.58 14.79 -3.68
CA GLY A 15 -24.28 14.93 -5.11
C GLY A 15 -25.19 15.93 -5.82
N ASP A 16 -26.44 16.06 -5.37
CA ASP A 16 -27.45 17.03 -5.83
C ASP A 16 -27.00 18.50 -5.66
N GLN A 17 -26.12 18.76 -4.70
CA GLN A 17 -25.64 20.10 -4.36
C GLN A 17 -24.31 20.46 -5.04
N ILE A 18 -23.70 19.51 -5.74
CA ILE A 18 -22.37 19.66 -6.33
C ILE A 18 -22.48 19.76 -7.84
N LYS A 19 -21.73 20.69 -8.43
CA LYS A 19 -21.54 20.75 -9.89
C LYS A 19 -20.06 20.81 -10.22
N ILE A 20 -19.65 20.04 -11.22
CA ILE A 20 -18.32 20.14 -11.81
C ILE A 20 -18.46 20.94 -13.11
N ILE A 21 -17.76 22.06 -13.19
CA ILE A 21 -17.72 22.92 -14.37
C ILE A 21 -16.40 22.61 -15.07
N GLN A 22 -16.48 21.91 -16.19
CA GLN A 22 -15.30 21.52 -16.98
C GLN A 22 -15.01 22.59 -18.01
N THR A 23 -13.74 22.98 -18.13
CA THR A 23 -13.24 23.87 -19.20
C THR A 23 -12.12 23.17 -19.96
N ALA A 24 -11.69 23.73 -21.09
CA ALA A 24 -10.64 23.13 -21.92
C ALA A 24 -9.39 22.73 -21.11
N ASN A 25 -8.98 23.56 -20.14
CA ASN A 25 -7.73 23.36 -19.40
C ASN A 25 -7.93 22.93 -17.94
N THR A 26 -9.05 23.27 -17.30
CA THR A 26 -9.21 23.13 -15.85
C THR A 26 -10.65 22.82 -15.44
N ASP A 27 -10.80 22.05 -14.37
CA ASP A 27 -12.12 21.77 -13.81
C ASP A 27 -12.34 22.64 -12.57
N TYR A 28 -13.59 23.05 -12.34
CA TYR A 28 -14.00 23.79 -11.17
C TYR A 28 -15.06 23.02 -10.40
N LEU A 29 -14.92 22.99 -9.09
CA LEU A 29 -15.90 22.44 -8.16
C LEU A 29 -16.79 23.57 -7.63
N LYS A 30 -18.08 23.51 -7.95
CA LYS A 30 -19.10 24.39 -7.39
C LYS A 30 -19.81 23.66 -6.24
N ILE A 31 -19.74 24.27 -5.06
CA ILE A 31 -20.47 23.83 -3.86
C ILE A 31 -21.33 24.98 -3.32
N PRO A 32 -22.37 24.70 -2.50
CA PRO A 32 -23.25 25.73 -1.99
C PRO A 32 -22.50 26.83 -1.23
N ASN A 33 -22.95 28.07 -1.39
CA ASN A 33 -22.44 29.26 -0.67
C ASN A 33 -20.97 29.62 -0.93
N LEU A 34 -20.29 28.98 -1.88
CA LEU A 34 -18.93 29.36 -2.30
C LEU A 34 -18.87 29.62 -3.81
N PRO A 35 -17.95 30.50 -4.26
CA PRO A 35 -17.65 30.65 -5.68
C PRO A 35 -17.10 29.33 -6.27
N PRO A 36 -17.16 29.11 -7.59
CA PRO A 36 -16.50 27.96 -8.23
C PRO A 36 -15.03 27.88 -7.82
N ILE A 37 -14.63 26.74 -7.27
CA ILE A 37 -13.27 26.51 -6.76
C ILE A 37 -12.50 25.75 -7.82
N LYS A 38 -11.38 26.31 -8.27
CA LYS A 38 -10.49 25.65 -9.22
C LYS A 38 -9.94 24.34 -8.63
N LEU A 39 -10.07 23.24 -9.35
CA LEU A 39 -9.45 21.97 -8.99
C LEU A 39 -8.01 21.92 -9.50
N THR A 40 -7.13 21.27 -8.71
CA THR A 40 -5.74 21.03 -9.10
C THR A 40 -5.63 19.99 -10.20
N GLU A 41 -6.53 19.00 -10.19
CA GLU A 41 -6.57 17.90 -11.14
C GLU A 41 -7.93 17.89 -11.83
N LYS A 42 -7.95 17.53 -13.11
CA LYS A 42 -9.21 17.27 -13.82
C LYS A 42 -9.89 16.05 -13.22
N LEU A 43 -11.21 16.03 -13.27
CA LEU A 43 -11.98 14.85 -12.85
C LEU A 43 -11.60 13.68 -13.73
N ARG A 44 -11.02 12.65 -13.11
CA ARG A 44 -10.49 11.47 -13.82
C ARG A 44 -11.58 10.65 -14.49
N PHE A 45 -12.76 10.63 -13.88
CA PHE A 45 -13.87 9.75 -14.20
C PHE A 45 -15.06 10.55 -14.71
N GLN A 46 -15.70 10.07 -15.76
CA GLN A 46 -16.97 10.57 -16.27
C GLN A 46 -18.09 9.67 -15.73
N GLY A 47 -19.00 10.25 -14.95
CA GLY A 47 -20.03 9.47 -14.28
C GLY A 47 -20.96 10.32 -13.42
N LYS A 48 -22.01 9.68 -12.88
CA LYS A 48 -22.96 10.35 -12.00
C LYS A 48 -22.30 10.60 -10.65
N ILE A 49 -22.26 11.86 -10.22
CA ILE A 49 -21.70 12.22 -8.90
C ILE A 49 -22.74 11.90 -7.81
N ASN A 50 -22.34 11.07 -6.86
CA ASN A 50 -23.18 10.67 -5.73
C ASN A 50 -23.02 11.60 -4.54
N ASN A 51 -21.77 11.97 -4.24
CA ASN A 51 -21.44 12.89 -3.15
C ASN A 51 -20.01 13.39 -3.25
N ALA A 52 -19.68 14.41 -2.46
CA ALA A 52 -18.31 14.78 -2.18
C ALA A 52 -18.08 14.97 -0.69
N THR A 53 -16.92 14.52 -0.23
CA THR A 53 -16.42 14.83 1.10
C THR A 53 -15.24 15.79 0.97
N ILE A 54 -15.40 16.99 1.53
CA ILE A 54 -14.33 17.99 1.60
C ILE A 54 -13.56 17.77 2.89
N THR A 55 -12.26 17.55 2.78
CA THR A 55 -11.36 17.30 3.92
C THR A 55 -10.21 18.29 3.92
N GLN A 56 -9.96 18.93 5.05
CA GLN A 56 -8.75 19.71 5.28
C GLN A 56 -7.67 18.80 5.86
N LYS A 57 -6.46 18.85 5.28
CA LYS A 57 -5.24 18.33 5.88
C LYS A 57 -4.15 19.39 5.79
N GLY A 58 -3.74 19.93 6.93
CA GLY A 58 -2.80 21.04 6.96
C GLY A 58 -3.40 22.28 6.29
N ASP A 59 -2.70 22.79 5.28
CA ASP A 59 -3.14 23.94 4.48
C ASP A 59 -4.00 23.56 3.28
N HIS A 60 -4.08 22.27 2.96
CA HIS A 60 -4.74 21.81 1.74
C HIS A 60 -6.16 21.34 2.04
N PHE A 61 -7.04 21.62 1.10
CA PHE A 61 -8.38 21.06 1.03
C PHE A 61 -8.42 20.04 -0.10
N TYR A 62 -8.95 18.86 0.20
CA TYR A 62 -9.13 17.77 -0.74
C TYR A 62 -10.63 17.52 -0.92
N ALA A 63 -11.06 17.38 -2.16
CA ALA A 63 -12.40 16.93 -2.50
C ALA A 63 -12.35 15.45 -2.90
N SER A 64 -12.94 14.58 -2.09
CA SER A 64 -13.14 13.17 -2.44
C SER A 64 -14.53 13.05 -3.06
N ILE A 65 -14.60 12.86 -4.37
CA ILE A 65 -15.86 12.76 -5.11
C ILE A 65 -16.17 11.28 -5.35
N SER A 66 -17.33 10.83 -4.90
CA SER A 66 -17.85 9.50 -5.21
C SER A 66 -18.71 9.59 -6.45
N CYS A 67 -18.45 8.73 -7.44
CA CYS A 67 -19.21 8.70 -8.69
C CYS A 67 -19.49 7.26 -9.14
N ASP A 68 -20.66 7.06 -9.74
CA ASP A 68 -20.98 5.85 -10.47
C ASP A 68 -20.47 6.00 -11.90
N ILE A 69 -19.65 5.04 -12.32
CA ILE A 69 -19.11 4.94 -13.67
C ILE A 69 -19.66 3.69 -14.35
N ASP A 70 -19.85 3.77 -15.66
CA ASP A 70 -20.19 2.59 -16.45
C ASP A 70 -18.96 1.70 -16.72
N GLU A 71 -19.21 0.51 -17.26
CA GLU A 71 -18.16 -0.45 -17.58
C GLU A 71 -17.18 0.06 -18.64
N SER A 72 -17.65 0.87 -19.60
CA SER A 72 -16.83 1.43 -20.66
C SER A 72 -15.79 2.41 -20.11
N GLU A 73 -16.21 3.27 -19.18
CA GLU A 73 -15.38 4.23 -18.47
C GLU A 73 -14.40 3.52 -17.53
N TYR A 74 -14.85 2.44 -16.87
CA TYR A 74 -13.97 1.59 -16.07
C TYR A 74 -12.83 1.02 -16.93
N LYS A 75 -13.15 0.40 -18.07
CA LYS A 75 -12.16 -0.16 -19.01
C LYS A 75 -11.21 0.91 -19.57
N ARG A 76 -11.73 2.12 -19.87
CA ARG A 76 -10.92 3.26 -20.34
C ARG A 76 -9.85 3.68 -19.32
N THR A 77 -10.21 3.67 -18.03
CA THR A 77 -9.37 4.25 -16.96
C THR A 77 -8.53 3.23 -16.20
N HIS A 78 -8.90 1.95 -16.24
CA HIS A 78 -8.24 0.83 -15.58
C HIS A 78 -7.76 -0.17 -16.63
N LYS A 79 -6.66 0.16 -17.30
CA LYS A 79 -5.99 -0.77 -18.23
C LYS A 79 -5.47 -1.98 -17.46
N LEU A 80 -6.16 -3.10 -17.62
CA LEU A 80 -5.75 -4.41 -17.14
C LEU A 80 -5.04 -5.14 -18.28
N GLN A 81 -4.07 -5.99 -17.94
CA GLN A 81 -3.53 -6.95 -18.89
C GLN A 81 -4.31 -8.25 -18.75
N GLU A 82 -4.62 -8.88 -19.88
CA GLU A 82 -5.09 -10.26 -19.88
C GLU A 82 -3.93 -11.13 -19.41
N SER A 83 -4.06 -11.63 -18.20
CA SER A 83 -3.06 -12.47 -17.55
C SER A 83 -3.82 -13.53 -16.78
N HIS A 84 -3.43 -14.79 -16.97
CA HIS A 84 -3.94 -15.90 -16.18
C HIS A 84 -2.98 -16.24 -15.02
N ASN A 85 -2.00 -15.36 -14.77
CA ASN A 85 -0.97 -15.60 -13.78
C ASN A 85 -1.55 -15.55 -12.37
N LYS A 86 -1.09 -16.49 -11.55
CA LYS A 86 -1.46 -16.61 -10.14
C LYS A 86 -0.22 -16.33 -9.30
N LEU A 87 -0.37 -15.55 -8.25
CA LEU A 87 0.76 -14.97 -7.54
C LEU A 87 0.68 -15.25 -6.04
N GLY A 88 1.66 -15.97 -5.50
CA GLY A 88 1.89 -16.07 -4.08
C GLY A 88 2.57 -14.80 -3.55
N ILE A 89 2.09 -14.30 -2.42
CA ILE A 89 2.58 -13.07 -1.77
C ILE A 89 2.85 -13.39 -0.30
N ASP A 90 4.12 -13.36 0.07
CA ASP A 90 4.53 -13.27 1.48
C ASP A 90 4.78 -11.80 1.85
N ILE A 91 4.24 -11.35 2.99
CA ILE A 91 4.32 -9.95 3.44
C ILE A 91 5.26 -9.86 4.64
N GLY A 92 6.35 -9.12 4.47
CA GLY A 92 7.43 -9.02 5.44
C GLY A 92 7.73 -7.59 5.92
N ILE A 93 8.75 -7.51 6.79
CA ILE A 93 9.31 -6.23 7.27
C ILE A 93 10.62 -5.88 6.53
N LYS A 94 11.38 -6.90 6.08
CA LYS A 94 12.66 -6.73 5.38
C LYS A 94 12.38 -6.37 3.92
N SER A 95 12.02 -7.36 3.10
CA SER A 95 11.18 -7.16 1.93
C SER A 95 9.78 -6.86 2.44
N PHE A 96 9.12 -5.88 1.81
CA PHE A 96 7.73 -5.58 2.09
C PHE A 96 6.85 -6.71 1.55
N VAL A 97 7.13 -7.13 0.32
CA VAL A 97 6.45 -8.24 -0.36
C VAL A 97 7.50 -9.11 -1.05
N SER A 98 7.40 -10.41 -0.87
CA SER A 98 8.13 -11.43 -1.61
C SER A 98 7.14 -12.21 -2.46
N LEU A 99 7.43 -12.33 -3.75
CA LEU A 99 6.53 -12.90 -4.75
C LEU A 99 6.96 -14.31 -5.16
N SER A 100 6.00 -15.18 -5.46
CA SER A 100 6.27 -16.55 -5.92
C SER A 100 7.00 -16.62 -7.27
N ASN A 101 7.07 -15.51 -8.01
CA ASN A 101 7.84 -15.38 -9.25
C ASN A 101 9.30 -14.93 -9.04
N GLY A 102 9.77 -14.92 -7.78
CA GLY A 102 11.16 -14.60 -7.42
C GLY A 102 11.43 -13.13 -7.08
N LEU A 103 10.43 -12.25 -7.19
CA LEU A 103 10.65 -10.82 -6.95
C LEU A 103 10.50 -10.42 -5.48
N ASN A 104 11.48 -9.67 -4.98
CA ASN A 104 11.43 -9.02 -3.68
C ASN A 104 11.24 -7.51 -3.82
N ILE A 105 10.17 -6.99 -3.21
CA ILE A 105 9.82 -5.57 -3.26
C ILE A 105 10.04 -4.94 -1.89
N TYR A 106 10.75 -3.82 -1.83
CA TYR A 106 11.11 -3.13 -0.60
C TYR A 106 10.27 -1.87 -0.39
N ALA A 107 9.70 -1.72 0.81
CA ALA A 107 8.96 -0.50 1.15
C ALA A 107 9.89 0.68 1.41
N PRO A 108 9.47 1.92 1.06
CA PRO A 108 10.11 3.10 1.60
C PRO A 108 9.96 3.09 3.12
N LYS A 109 11.01 3.47 3.84
CA LYS A 109 11.01 3.60 5.32
C LYS A 109 11.03 5.07 5.73
N PRO A 110 9.92 5.82 5.50
CA PRO A 110 9.91 7.26 5.74
C PRO A 110 9.98 7.61 7.23
N LEU A 111 9.43 6.81 8.17
CA LEU A 111 9.66 7.11 9.58
C LEU A 111 11.12 6.95 9.91
N ASP A 112 11.81 5.91 9.47
CA ASP A 112 13.24 5.76 9.81
C ASP A 112 14.05 7.01 9.44
N LYS A 113 13.79 7.59 8.25
CA LYS A 113 14.42 8.83 7.80
C LYS A 113 13.94 10.08 8.55
N LEU A 114 12.65 10.18 8.88
CA LEU A 114 12.03 11.41 9.39
C LEU A 114 11.78 11.41 10.91
N THR A 115 12.06 10.31 11.62
CA THR A 115 11.77 10.14 13.06
C THR A 115 12.43 11.23 13.89
N ARG A 116 13.73 11.50 13.66
CA ARG A 116 14.48 12.54 14.41
C ARG A 116 13.80 13.91 14.27
N LYS A 117 13.35 14.24 13.07
CA LYS A 117 12.63 15.49 12.79
C LYS A 117 11.25 15.51 13.46
N LEU A 118 10.52 14.40 13.41
CA LEU A 118 9.20 14.25 14.02
C LEU A 118 9.28 14.42 15.54
N VAL A 119 10.18 13.70 16.21
CA VAL A 119 10.37 13.80 17.66
C VAL A 119 10.74 15.23 18.07
N ARG A 120 11.67 15.86 17.35
CA ARG A 120 12.08 17.24 17.62
C ARG A 120 10.92 18.23 17.49
N ILE A 121 10.15 18.17 16.41
CA ILE A 121 9.00 19.09 16.20
C ILE A 121 7.92 18.83 17.25
N SER A 122 7.65 17.57 17.60
CA SER A 122 6.71 17.19 18.64
C SER A 122 7.12 17.75 20.02
N ARG A 123 8.39 17.60 20.42
CA ARG A 123 8.94 18.17 21.66
C ARG A 123 8.90 19.70 21.67
N GLN A 124 9.11 20.35 20.52
CA GLN A 124 9.01 21.80 20.42
C GLN A 124 7.56 22.27 20.60
N LEU A 125 6.59 21.54 20.05
CA LEU A 125 5.16 21.83 20.16
C LEU A 125 4.66 21.64 21.60
N SER A 126 5.08 20.58 22.29
CA SER A 126 4.64 20.30 23.67
C SER A 126 5.04 21.38 24.67
N LYS A 127 6.12 22.13 24.39
CA LYS A 127 6.58 23.27 25.19
C LYS A 127 5.82 24.58 24.90
N LYS A 128 4.87 24.60 23.95
CA LYS A 128 4.14 25.83 23.59
C LYS A 128 2.83 25.93 24.38
N ILE A 129 2.36 27.17 24.55
CA ILE A 129 1.11 27.48 25.26
C ILE A 129 -0.08 27.02 24.42
N HIS A 130 -0.87 26.09 24.98
CA HIS A 130 -2.10 25.55 24.42
C HIS A 130 -2.93 24.86 25.52
N PRO A 131 -4.24 24.64 25.29
CA PRO A 131 -5.07 23.82 26.16
C PRO A 131 -4.48 22.42 26.33
N LYS A 132 -4.19 22.01 27.57
CA LYS A 132 -3.62 20.67 27.85
C LYS A 132 -4.69 19.63 28.13
N THR A 133 -5.84 20.04 28.66
CA THR A 133 -6.94 19.17 29.05
C THR A 133 -8.27 19.67 28.50
N LYS A 134 -9.27 18.79 28.46
CA LYS A 134 -10.63 19.15 28.02
C LYS A 134 -11.23 20.14 29.04
N GLY A 135 -11.61 21.33 28.58
CA GLY A 135 -12.13 22.41 29.44
C GLY A 135 -11.13 23.51 29.76
N ASP A 136 -9.84 23.31 29.45
CA ASP A 136 -8.81 24.35 29.57
C ASP A 136 -9.08 25.50 28.57
N LYS A 137 -9.24 26.72 29.10
CA LYS A 137 -9.56 27.95 28.35
C LYS A 137 -8.30 28.69 27.87
N THR A 138 -7.10 28.16 28.10
CA THR A 138 -5.83 28.77 27.71
C THR A 138 -5.81 29.07 26.21
N LYS A 139 -5.60 30.33 25.84
CA LYS A 139 -5.49 30.72 24.44
C LYS A 139 -4.26 30.08 23.80
N LYS A 140 -4.43 29.52 22.60
CA LYS A 140 -3.32 28.97 21.82
C LYS A 140 -2.41 30.11 21.34
N SER A 141 -1.12 29.99 21.59
CA SER A 141 -0.13 30.95 21.08
C SER A 141 0.06 30.83 19.55
N ASN A 142 0.43 31.92 18.88
CA ASN A 142 0.78 31.89 17.45
C ASN A 142 1.92 30.90 17.16
N ASN A 143 2.87 30.77 18.09
CA ASN A 143 3.93 29.78 18.03
C ASN A 143 3.41 28.34 18.10
N TYR A 144 2.42 28.06 18.95
CA TYR A 144 1.76 26.76 18.98
C TYR A 144 1.12 26.45 17.63
N LEU A 145 0.35 27.37 17.05
CA LEU A 145 -0.30 27.18 15.75
C LEU A 145 0.73 26.90 14.64
N LYS A 146 1.81 27.68 14.59
CA LYS A 146 2.93 27.50 13.65
C LYS A 146 3.58 26.11 13.77
N HIS A 147 3.86 25.65 14.99
CA HIS A 147 4.48 24.34 15.21
C HIS A 147 3.50 23.18 14.99
N SER A 148 2.22 23.36 15.33
CA SER A 148 1.16 22.38 15.09
C SER A 148 1.02 22.12 13.59
N LYS A 149 0.99 23.18 12.79
CA LYS A 149 1.01 23.10 11.31
C LYS A 149 2.24 22.36 10.77
N LYS A 150 3.44 22.68 11.26
CA LYS A 150 4.68 21.95 10.90
C LYS A 150 4.60 20.45 11.21
N LEU A 151 4.03 20.10 12.36
CA LEU A 151 3.84 18.70 12.76
C LEU A 151 2.84 18.00 11.84
N THR A 152 1.72 18.65 11.53
CA THR A 152 0.70 18.13 10.59
C THR A 152 1.29 17.88 9.21
N HIS A 153 2.05 18.83 8.65
CA HIS A 153 2.70 18.66 7.33
C HIS A 153 3.69 17.50 7.31
N LEU A 154 4.41 17.27 8.41
CA LEU A 154 5.35 16.14 8.49
C LEU A 154 4.62 14.80 8.57
N HIS A 155 3.54 14.70 9.34
CA HIS A 155 2.71 13.50 9.37
C HIS A 155 2.05 13.23 8.02
N GLU A 156 1.53 14.26 7.36
CA GLU A 156 0.95 14.16 6.02
C GLU A 156 1.99 13.66 5.01
N LYS A 157 3.20 14.22 5.03
CA LYS A 157 4.30 13.77 4.16
C LYS A 157 4.61 12.28 4.36
N ILE A 158 4.70 11.82 5.61
CA ILE A 158 4.98 10.41 5.93
C ILE A 158 3.83 9.51 5.44
N ALA A 159 2.59 9.91 5.70
CA ALA A 159 1.41 9.16 5.26
C ALA A 159 1.32 9.07 3.73
N ASN A 160 1.55 10.19 3.03
CA ASN A 160 1.49 10.25 1.57
C ASN A 160 2.58 9.40 0.91
N ILE A 161 3.81 9.38 1.44
CA ILE A 161 4.88 8.51 0.91
C ILE A 161 4.48 7.02 1.00
N ARG A 162 3.90 6.60 2.13
CA ARG A 162 3.46 5.21 2.30
C ARG A 162 2.29 4.87 1.41
N LEU A 163 1.27 5.74 1.39
CA LEU A 163 0.08 5.51 0.57
C LEU A 163 0.44 5.47 -0.91
N ASP A 164 1.30 6.38 -1.39
CA ASP A 164 1.78 6.37 -2.77
C ASP A 164 2.43 5.03 -3.15
N PHE A 165 3.37 4.54 -2.32
CA PHE A 165 4.00 3.23 -2.50
C PHE A 165 2.96 2.11 -2.54
N LEU A 166 2.07 2.04 -1.56
CA LEU A 166 1.08 0.97 -1.45
C LEU A 166 0.08 0.99 -2.61
N HIS A 167 -0.39 2.17 -3.03
CA HIS A 167 -1.30 2.31 -4.16
C HIS A 167 -0.63 1.86 -5.46
N LYS A 168 0.60 2.31 -5.72
CA LYS A 168 1.35 1.89 -6.91
C LYS A 168 1.60 0.38 -6.92
N LEU A 169 2.07 -0.16 -5.80
CA LEU A 169 2.35 -1.59 -5.69
C LEU A 169 1.10 -2.43 -5.92
N THR A 170 0.03 -2.18 -5.17
CA THR A 170 -1.23 -2.94 -5.35
C THR A 170 -1.81 -2.77 -6.74
N SER A 171 -1.73 -1.59 -7.36
CA SER A 171 -2.17 -1.40 -8.75
C SER A 171 -1.33 -2.19 -9.75
N SER A 172 -0.02 -2.28 -9.54
CA SER A 172 0.88 -3.06 -10.40
C SER A 172 0.57 -4.56 -10.26
N LEU A 173 0.47 -5.07 -9.03
CA LEU A 173 0.08 -6.47 -8.79
C LEU A 173 -1.26 -6.81 -9.45
N ILE A 174 -2.26 -5.95 -9.26
CA ILE A 174 -3.59 -6.10 -9.89
C ILE A 174 -3.49 -6.07 -11.41
N ARG A 175 -2.57 -5.32 -12.03
CA ARG A 175 -2.49 -5.30 -13.48
C ARG A 175 -1.94 -6.61 -14.07
N HIS A 176 -1.02 -7.26 -13.36
CA HIS A 176 -0.17 -8.33 -13.91
C HIS A 176 -0.55 -9.75 -13.48
N SER A 177 -1.55 -9.92 -12.61
CA SER A 177 -1.94 -11.23 -12.08
C SER A 177 -3.43 -11.29 -11.80
N ASN A 178 -4.05 -12.47 -11.92
CA ASN A 178 -5.50 -12.65 -11.76
C ASN A 178 -5.92 -13.18 -10.39
N SER A 179 -5.07 -13.98 -9.75
CA SER A 179 -5.32 -14.52 -8.42
C SER A 179 -4.14 -14.24 -7.50
N PHE A 180 -4.42 -13.86 -6.26
CA PHE A 180 -3.42 -13.56 -5.24
C PHE A 180 -3.56 -14.49 -4.05
N CYS A 181 -2.49 -15.21 -3.72
CA CYS A 181 -2.43 -16.16 -2.62
C CYS A 181 -1.64 -15.54 -1.47
N LEU A 182 -2.31 -15.25 -0.35
CA LEU A 182 -1.70 -14.60 0.81
C LEU A 182 -2.00 -15.35 2.10
N GLU A 183 -1.24 -15.10 3.15
CA GLU A 183 -1.61 -15.54 4.49
C GLU A 183 -2.74 -14.71 5.10
N SER A 184 -3.50 -15.35 5.98
CA SER A 184 -4.41 -14.69 6.92
C SER A 184 -3.62 -14.05 8.06
N LEU A 185 -3.02 -12.88 7.81
CA LEU A 185 -2.21 -12.16 8.80
C LEU A 185 -3.08 -11.45 9.85
N LYS A 186 -2.97 -11.89 11.11
CA LYS A 186 -3.52 -11.17 12.28
C LYS A 186 -2.62 -9.98 12.64
N VAL A 187 -2.61 -8.96 11.78
CA VAL A 187 -1.75 -7.76 11.90
C VAL A 187 -1.79 -7.13 13.31
N LYS A 188 -2.96 -7.11 13.96
CA LYS A 188 -3.12 -6.60 15.34
C LYS A 188 -2.19 -7.26 16.36
N ASN A 189 -1.91 -8.55 16.23
CA ASN A 189 -1.03 -9.27 17.16
C ASN A 189 0.44 -8.90 16.96
N MET A 190 0.85 -8.56 15.73
CA MET A 190 2.23 -8.17 15.43
C MET A 190 2.61 -6.83 16.06
N PHE A 191 1.63 -5.92 16.23
CA PHE A 191 1.83 -4.63 16.91
C PHE A 191 2.07 -4.73 18.42
N LYS A 192 1.81 -5.89 19.05
CA LYS A 192 2.12 -6.12 20.47
C LYS A 192 3.63 -6.14 20.74
N ASN A 193 4.44 -6.44 19.74
CA ASN A 193 5.89 -6.38 19.86
C ASN A 193 6.40 -4.95 19.61
N HIS A 194 6.69 -4.23 20.69
CA HIS A 194 7.17 -2.84 20.62
C HIS A 194 8.45 -2.64 19.80
N ARG A 195 9.31 -3.66 19.68
CA ARG A 195 10.55 -3.59 18.87
C ARG A 195 10.24 -3.56 17.36
N LEU A 196 9.17 -4.23 16.95
CA LEU A 196 8.73 -4.31 15.54
C LEU A 196 7.66 -3.27 15.20
N ALA A 197 6.95 -2.74 16.19
CA ALA A 197 5.82 -1.83 16.01
C ALA A 197 6.17 -0.61 15.14
N LYS A 198 7.37 -0.04 15.26
CA LYS A 198 7.81 1.10 14.44
C LYS A 198 7.95 0.70 12.95
N SER A 199 8.67 -0.38 12.68
CA SER A 199 8.88 -0.88 11.31
C SER A 199 7.58 -1.39 10.68
N LEU A 200 6.72 -2.04 11.47
CA LEU A 200 5.37 -2.44 11.07
C LEU A 200 4.47 -1.24 10.76
N SER A 201 4.59 -0.17 11.57
CA SER A 201 3.89 1.09 11.30
C SER A 201 4.35 1.73 9.99
N ASP A 202 5.63 1.56 9.62
CA ASP A 202 6.17 2.07 8.35
C ASP A 202 5.62 1.31 7.14
N VAL A 203 5.51 -0.01 7.27
CA VAL A 203 5.06 -0.95 6.24
C VAL A 203 3.55 -0.88 6.02
N SER A 204 2.74 -0.58 7.05
CA SER A 204 1.27 -0.39 6.92
C SER A 204 0.55 -1.60 6.25
N MET A 205 0.90 -2.82 6.67
CA MET A 205 0.40 -4.09 6.11
C MET A 205 -1.14 -4.20 6.04
N SER A 206 -1.85 -3.68 7.05
CA SER A 206 -3.32 -3.68 7.05
C SER A 206 -3.88 -2.85 5.90
N VAL A 207 -3.27 -1.68 5.62
CA VAL A 207 -3.65 -0.82 4.51
C VAL A 207 -3.36 -1.51 3.19
N PHE A 208 -2.23 -2.21 3.06
CA PHE A 208 -1.94 -3.01 1.87
C PHE A 208 -3.03 -4.04 1.58
N ASN A 209 -3.42 -4.85 2.57
CA ASN A 209 -4.50 -5.83 2.42
C ASN A 209 -5.81 -5.16 1.97
N THR A 210 -6.23 -4.09 2.65
CA THR A 210 -7.43 -3.34 2.27
C THR A 210 -7.33 -2.82 0.83
N LEU A 211 -6.19 -2.25 0.44
CA LEU A 211 -5.99 -1.71 -0.90
C LEU A 211 -5.99 -2.80 -1.98
N LEU A 212 -5.38 -3.95 -1.71
CA LEU A 212 -5.37 -5.09 -2.62
C LEU A 212 -6.78 -5.67 -2.77
N GLU A 213 -7.51 -5.83 -1.66
CA GLU A 213 -8.87 -6.40 -1.63
C GLU A 213 -9.87 -5.59 -2.43
N TYR A 214 -9.97 -4.26 -2.21
CA TYR A 214 -10.95 -3.49 -2.97
C TYR A 214 -10.58 -3.41 -4.47
N LYS A 215 -9.29 -3.33 -4.81
CA LYS A 215 -8.86 -3.28 -6.21
C LYS A 215 -9.07 -4.62 -6.90
N ALA A 216 -8.85 -5.72 -6.20
CA ALA A 216 -9.15 -7.06 -6.71
C ALA A 216 -10.64 -7.17 -7.00
N LYS A 217 -11.49 -6.78 -6.05
CA LYS A 217 -12.94 -6.74 -6.23
C LYS A 217 -13.36 -5.89 -7.44
N TYR A 218 -12.77 -4.70 -7.61
CA TYR A 218 -13.10 -3.82 -8.72
C TYR A 218 -12.68 -4.39 -10.08
N SER A 219 -11.59 -5.16 -10.10
CA SER A 219 -11.04 -5.75 -11.33
C SER A 219 -11.41 -7.22 -11.52
N ASN A 220 -12.44 -7.72 -10.82
CA ASN A 220 -12.89 -9.12 -10.84
C ASN A 220 -11.75 -10.14 -10.64
N LYS A 221 -10.84 -9.82 -9.72
CA LYS A 221 -9.70 -10.67 -9.36
C LYS A 221 -9.92 -11.38 -8.05
N GLU A 222 -9.29 -12.54 -7.93
CA GLU A 222 -9.46 -13.41 -6.78
C GLU A 222 -8.36 -13.19 -5.73
N ILE A 223 -8.75 -13.21 -4.45
CA ILE A 223 -7.82 -13.27 -3.33
C ILE A 223 -8.10 -14.54 -2.54
N LEU A 224 -7.11 -15.42 -2.50
CA LEU A 224 -7.11 -16.66 -1.73
C LEU A 224 -6.27 -16.46 -0.47
N ARG A 225 -6.80 -16.93 0.66
CA ARG A 225 -6.14 -16.81 1.95
C ARG A 225 -5.83 -18.18 2.54
N ALA A 226 -4.56 -18.40 2.87
CA ALA A 226 -4.15 -19.58 3.63
C ALA A 226 -4.51 -19.40 5.12
N ASP A 227 -4.70 -20.54 5.79
CA ASP A 227 -4.90 -20.58 7.23
C ASP A 227 -3.72 -19.97 7.97
N THR A 228 -3.99 -19.34 9.12
CA THR A 228 -2.97 -18.67 9.93
C THR A 228 -1.84 -19.59 10.40
N TYR A 229 -2.08 -20.90 10.45
CA TYR A 229 -1.12 -21.90 10.93
C TYR A 229 -0.45 -22.69 9.81
N TYR A 230 -0.75 -22.39 8.55
CA TYR A 230 -0.09 -23.05 7.42
C TYR A 230 1.42 -22.77 7.46
N PRO A 231 2.30 -23.79 7.50
CA PRO A 231 3.74 -23.60 7.70
C PRO A 231 4.49 -23.19 6.41
N SER A 232 3.99 -22.17 5.70
CA SER A 232 4.49 -21.68 4.41
C SER A 232 6.02 -21.54 4.35
N SER A 233 6.62 -20.87 5.34
CA SER A 233 8.05 -20.60 5.42
C SER A 233 8.89 -21.83 5.80
N LYS A 234 8.29 -22.83 6.43
CA LYS A 234 8.96 -24.05 6.91
C LYS A 234 8.88 -25.21 5.92
N THR A 235 7.86 -25.22 5.07
CA THR A 235 7.69 -26.24 4.02
C THR A 235 8.70 -26.02 2.90
N CYS A 236 9.30 -27.09 2.37
CA CYS A 236 10.13 -26.99 1.19
C CYS A 236 9.24 -26.86 -0.05
N SER A 237 9.40 -25.81 -0.84
CA SER A 237 8.64 -25.63 -2.08
C SER A 237 8.93 -26.70 -3.14
N ASN A 238 10.10 -27.33 -3.10
CA ASN A 238 10.46 -28.43 -4.00
C ASN A 238 9.85 -29.77 -3.53
N CYS A 239 10.29 -30.32 -2.39
CA CYS A 239 9.93 -31.67 -1.94
C CYS A 239 8.79 -31.74 -0.90
N GLN A 240 8.24 -30.60 -0.47
CA GLN A 240 7.13 -30.50 0.50
C GLN A 240 7.42 -30.96 1.93
N LYS A 241 8.67 -31.33 2.26
CA LYS A 241 9.05 -31.62 3.66
C LYS A 241 8.96 -30.36 4.51
N VAL A 242 8.36 -30.49 5.70
CA VAL A 242 8.30 -29.41 6.70
C VAL A 242 9.53 -29.45 7.60
N LYS A 243 10.27 -28.34 7.63
CA LYS A 243 11.41 -28.13 8.53
C LYS A 243 10.94 -27.59 9.87
N GLN A 244 11.21 -28.30 10.97
CA GLN A 244 10.72 -27.91 12.29
C GLN A 244 11.53 -26.76 12.93
N ASP A 245 12.84 -26.75 12.70
CA ASP A 245 13.86 -25.96 13.40
C ASP A 245 14.21 -24.60 12.75
N LEU A 246 13.41 -24.14 11.79
CA LEU A 246 13.65 -22.86 11.10
C LEU A 246 13.45 -21.65 12.03
N LYS A 247 14.47 -20.78 12.13
CA LYS A 247 14.46 -19.58 12.98
C LYS A 247 14.18 -18.32 12.15
N LEU A 248 13.65 -17.29 12.81
CA LEU A 248 13.38 -15.99 12.17
C LEU A 248 14.63 -15.31 11.59
N LYS A 249 15.82 -15.62 12.12
CA LYS A 249 17.10 -15.10 11.62
C LYS A 249 17.55 -15.76 10.33
N ASP A 250 17.06 -16.96 10.02
CA ASP A 250 17.44 -17.71 8.83
C ASP A 250 16.76 -17.04 7.63
N ARG A 251 17.56 -16.53 6.69
CA ARG A 251 17.08 -15.80 5.51
C ARG A 251 17.10 -16.64 4.25
N ILE A 252 17.95 -17.66 4.24
CA ILE A 252 18.02 -18.66 3.20
C ILE A 252 17.33 -19.90 3.76
N TYR A 253 16.37 -20.42 3.00
CA TYR A 253 15.79 -21.72 3.21
C TYR A 253 16.69 -22.76 2.55
N GLN A 254 17.16 -23.73 3.32
CA GLN A 254 17.90 -24.88 2.82
C GLN A 254 17.19 -26.16 3.26
N CYS A 255 16.83 -26.99 2.29
CA CYS A 255 16.18 -28.27 2.52
C CYS A 255 17.22 -29.35 2.81
N LEU A 256 17.07 -30.06 3.94
CA LEU A 256 17.96 -31.17 4.29
C LEU A 256 17.63 -32.46 3.55
N GLU A 257 16.44 -32.58 2.97
CA GLU A 257 16.00 -33.79 2.26
C GLU A 257 16.40 -33.80 0.78
N CYS A 258 16.28 -32.65 0.10
CA CYS A 258 16.51 -32.54 -1.35
C CYS A 258 17.59 -31.53 -1.74
N GLY A 259 18.28 -30.91 -0.76
CA GLY A 259 19.33 -29.92 -1.01
C GLY A 259 18.86 -28.56 -1.55
N PHE A 260 17.57 -28.39 -1.86
CA PHE A 260 17.03 -27.16 -2.43
C PHE A 260 17.30 -25.93 -1.57
N GLU A 261 17.78 -24.85 -2.20
CA GLU A 261 18.13 -23.59 -1.54
C GLU A 261 17.45 -22.38 -2.19
N LEU A 262 16.74 -21.57 -1.41
CA LEU A 262 16.07 -20.35 -1.88
C LEU A 262 15.98 -19.28 -0.78
N ASP A 263 15.70 -18.02 -1.14
CA ASP A 263 15.26 -17.04 -0.16
C ASP A 263 14.01 -17.56 0.58
N ARG A 264 14.02 -17.45 1.92
CA ARG A 264 12.96 -18.01 2.76
C ARG A 264 11.60 -17.40 2.48
N ASP A 265 11.54 -16.09 2.27
CA ASP A 265 10.29 -15.36 2.11
C ASP A 265 9.72 -15.66 0.69
N ILE A 266 10.58 -15.91 -0.31
CA ILE A 266 10.16 -16.41 -1.64
C ILE A 266 9.68 -17.87 -1.56
N ASN A 267 10.38 -18.74 -0.84
CA ASN A 267 9.94 -20.11 -0.60
C ASN A 267 8.54 -20.15 0.05
N ALA A 268 8.28 -19.26 1.02
CA ALA A 268 6.97 -19.09 1.63
C ALA A 268 5.91 -18.69 0.59
N ALA A 269 6.21 -17.70 -0.26
CA ALA A 269 5.31 -17.26 -1.32
C ALA A 269 4.96 -18.38 -2.33
N ILE A 270 5.95 -19.19 -2.74
CA ILE A 270 5.73 -20.35 -3.61
C ILE A 270 4.82 -21.39 -2.93
N ASN A 271 5.04 -21.67 -1.64
CA ASN A 271 4.20 -22.61 -0.90
C ASN A 271 2.77 -22.12 -0.74
N LEU A 272 2.55 -20.82 -0.51
CA LEU A 272 1.21 -20.23 -0.47
C LEU A 272 0.45 -20.44 -1.78
N LEU A 273 1.13 -20.21 -2.91
CA LEU A 273 0.57 -20.45 -4.23
C LEU A 273 0.21 -21.94 -4.42
N LYS A 274 1.17 -22.83 -4.16
CA LYS A 274 0.97 -24.29 -4.31
C LYS A 274 -0.14 -24.84 -3.42
N HIS A 275 -0.28 -24.30 -2.21
CA HIS A 275 -1.29 -24.74 -1.24
C HIS A 275 -2.72 -24.35 -1.65
N LEU A 276 -2.91 -23.12 -2.13
CA LEU A 276 -4.24 -22.56 -2.40
C LEU A 276 -4.76 -22.85 -3.81
N VAL A 277 -3.85 -23.06 -4.76
CA VAL A 277 -4.19 -23.22 -6.18
C VAL A 277 -3.87 -24.63 -6.71
N GLY A 278 -3.02 -25.37 -6.00
CA GLY A 278 -2.50 -26.65 -6.46
C GLY A 278 -1.12 -26.53 -7.11
N ARG A 279 -0.55 -27.68 -7.48
CA ARG A 279 0.86 -27.79 -7.92
C ARG A 279 1.09 -27.47 -9.40
N VAL A 280 0.06 -27.58 -10.22
CA VAL A 280 0.12 -27.26 -11.66
C VAL A 280 -0.42 -25.84 -11.83
N THR A 281 0.48 -24.88 -11.80
CA THR A 281 0.18 -23.47 -12.09
C THR A 281 0.96 -23.05 -13.32
N ALA A 282 0.32 -22.29 -14.21
CA ALA A 282 1.06 -21.61 -15.26
C ALA A 282 2.13 -20.71 -14.64
N GLU A 283 3.37 -20.90 -15.06
CA GLU A 283 4.48 -20.05 -14.66
C GLU A 283 4.37 -18.70 -15.36
N PHE A 284 4.93 -17.66 -14.73
CA PHE A 284 5.07 -16.37 -15.40
C PHE A 284 5.95 -16.55 -16.63
N THR A 285 5.45 -16.16 -17.79
CA THR A 285 6.29 -16.14 -18.99
C THR A 285 7.37 -15.07 -18.83
N PRO A 286 8.51 -15.19 -19.52
CA PRO A 286 9.53 -14.13 -19.52
C PRO A 286 8.98 -12.75 -19.92
N MET A 287 7.97 -12.72 -20.80
CA MET A 287 7.28 -11.50 -21.20
C MET A 287 6.46 -10.89 -20.06
N ASP A 288 5.70 -11.71 -19.32
CA ASP A 288 4.92 -11.26 -18.17
C ASP A 288 5.82 -10.69 -17.08
N LEU A 289 6.92 -11.38 -16.80
CA LEU A 289 7.87 -10.92 -15.79
C LEU A 289 8.51 -9.60 -16.22
N THR A 290 8.89 -9.46 -17.49
CA THR A 290 9.43 -8.21 -18.05
C THR A 290 8.40 -7.07 -17.98
N ALA A 291 7.13 -7.34 -18.28
CA ALA A 291 6.06 -6.36 -18.18
C ALA A 291 5.85 -5.88 -16.73
N LEU A 292 5.82 -6.80 -15.77
CA LEU A 292 5.73 -6.49 -14.34
C LEU A 292 6.93 -5.64 -13.89
N LEU A 293 8.15 -6.06 -14.23
CA LEU A 293 9.37 -5.34 -13.87
C LEU A 293 9.40 -3.92 -14.42
N ASN A 294 8.98 -3.74 -15.68
CA ASN A 294 8.90 -2.41 -16.30
C ASN A 294 7.88 -1.51 -15.60
N ASP A 295 6.72 -2.04 -15.22
CA ASP A 295 5.71 -1.29 -14.47
C ASP A 295 6.20 -0.93 -13.05
N LEU A 296 6.82 -1.87 -12.33
CA LEU A 296 7.43 -1.61 -11.03
C LEU A 296 8.53 -0.54 -11.12
N SER A 297 9.37 -0.61 -12.15
CA SER A 297 10.44 0.37 -12.40
C SER A 297 9.88 1.77 -12.72
N SER A 298 8.90 1.85 -13.61
CA SER A 298 8.24 3.11 -14.00
C SER A 298 7.56 3.80 -12.81
N ASN A 299 7.02 3.01 -11.89
CA ASN A 299 6.42 3.49 -10.64
C ASN A 299 7.43 3.76 -9.52
N ARG A 300 8.73 3.55 -9.75
CA ARG A 300 9.83 3.70 -8.78
C ARG A 300 9.65 2.81 -7.54
N LEU A 301 9.10 1.62 -7.73
CA LEU A 301 8.89 0.61 -6.68
C LEU A 301 10.08 -0.34 -6.53
N ALA A 302 10.84 -0.55 -7.61
CA ALA A 302 12.08 -1.31 -7.58
C ALA A 302 13.28 -0.36 -7.40
N THR A 303 14.15 -0.66 -6.45
CA THR A 303 15.25 0.22 -6.02
C THR A 303 16.38 0.36 -7.04
N SER A 304 16.50 -0.53 -8.03
CA SER A 304 17.25 -0.31 -9.27
C SER A 304 16.95 -1.38 -10.33
N LYS A 305 17.12 -1.05 -11.63
CA LYS A 305 17.08 -2.05 -12.72
C LYS A 305 18.17 -3.14 -12.55
N VAL A 306 19.27 -2.80 -11.90
CA VAL A 306 20.44 -3.67 -11.66
C VAL A 306 20.12 -4.74 -10.60
N GLU A 307 19.49 -4.38 -9.49
CA GLU A 307 19.07 -5.34 -8.45
C GLU A 307 18.04 -6.34 -8.97
N LEU A 308 17.11 -5.91 -9.83
CA LEU A 308 16.09 -6.79 -10.43
C LEU A 308 16.73 -7.82 -11.39
N GLY A 309 17.68 -7.41 -12.23
CA GLY A 309 18.37 -8.31 -13.15
C GLY A 309 19.29 -9.32 -12.44
N ILE A 310 19.92 -8.92 -11.32
CA ILE A 310 20.75 -9.79 -10.49
C ILE A 310 19.88 -10.80 -9.70
N GLN A 311 18.77 -10.34 -9.11
CA GLN A 311 17.80 -11.22 -8.45
C GLN A 311 17.19 -12.23 -9.43
N GLN A 312 16.88 -11.82 -10.66
CA GLN A 312 16.33 -12.69 -11.68
C GLN A 312 17.33 -13.79 -12.13
N LYS A 313 18.58 -13.44 -12.47
CA LYS A 313 19.59 -14.44 -12.90
C LYS A 313 19.86 -15.49 -11.81
N SER A 314 20.15 -15.02 -10.59
CA SER A 314 20.50 -15.89 -9.47
C SER A 314 19.36 -16.81 -8.99
N GLN A 315 18.10 -16.47 -9.28
CA GLN A 315 16.95 -17.25 -8.81
C GLN A 315 16.32 -18.11 -9.91
N ILE A 316 16.30 -17.66 -11.17
CA ILE A 316 15.86 -18.51 -12.29
C ILE A 316 16.79 -19.73 -12.42
N GLU A 317 18.11 -19.53 -12.27
CA GLU A 317 19.11 -20.62 -12.26
C GLU A 317 18.95 -21.60 -11.07
N ARG A 318 18.16 -21.26 -10.05
CA ARG A 318 17.89 -22.11 -8.88
C ARG A 318 16.48 -22.72 -8.89
N ILE A 319 15.58 -22.22 -9.71
CA ILE A 319 14.20 -22.69 -9.87
C ILE A 319 14.11 -23.73 -11.01
N LEU A 320 14.94 -23.56 -12.05
CA LEU A 320 15.21 -24.56 -13.10
C LEU A 320 16.20 -25.62 -12.60
#